data_AF-A0A9E3UJD9-F1
#
_entry.id   AF-A0A9E3UJD9-F1
#
_cell.length_a   1.000
_cell.length_b   1.000
_cell.length_c   1.000
_cell.angle_alpha   90.00
_cell.angle_beta   90.00
_cell.angle_gamma   90.00
#
_symmetry.space_group_name_H-M   'P 1'
#
loop_
_entity.id
_entity.type
_entity.pdbx_description
1 polymer ?
#
loop_
_entity_poly.entity_id
_entity_poly.type
_entity_poly.pdbx_seq_one_letter_code
_entity_poly.pdbx_strand_id
1 'polypeptide(L)'
;MSVKISDHAFVRFLERVCGKDVETTRTNLAASLSSAAEAAATLGMRRFTVLADGMKYIVADGVLVTVVPDGPAERAPRPLRERDEP
;
A
#
# COMPACT_ATOMS: atom_id res chain seq x y z
N MET A 1 17.25 -10.45 24.85
CA MET A 1 17.37 -10.93 23.46
C MET A 1 16.00 -10.74 22.80
N SER A 2 15.93 -10.18 21.58
CA SER A 2 14.65 -9.99 20.87
C SER A 2 14.59 -10.86 19.61
N VAL A 3 13.40 -11.37 19.30
CA VAL A 3 13.12 -12.16 18.10
C VAL A 3 12.59 -11.23 17.01
N LYS A 4 13.11 -11.34 15.78
CA LYS A 4 12.57 -10.64 14.60
C LYS A 4 11.50 -11.49 13.92
N ILE A 5 10.42 -10.86 13.50
CA ILE A 5 9.32 -11.52 12.79
C ILE A 5 9.38 -11.11 11.31
N SER A 6 9.27 -12.08 10.40
CA SER A 6 9.17 -11.81 8.96
C SER A 6 7.74 -11.48 8.57
N ASP A 7 7.55 -10.77 7.46
CA ASP A 7 6.22 -10.43 6.93
C ASP A 7 5.39 -11.69 6.65
N HIS A 8 6.02 -12.75 6.13
CA HIS A 8 5.32 -14.02 5.87
C HIS A 8 4.79 -14.64 7.17
N ALA A 9 5.59 -14.67 8.23
CA ALA A 9 5.15 -15.19 9.52
C ALA A 9 4.02 -14.33 10.12
N PHE A 10 4.10 -13.01 9.95
CA PHE A 10 3.06 -12.09 10.40
C PHE A 10 1.75 -12.28 9.63
N VAL A 11 1.79 -12.42 8.30
CA VAL A 11 0.61 -12.75 7.47
C VAL A 11 -0.02 -14.07 7.92
N ARG A 12 0.78 -15.12 8.14
CA ARG A 12 0.25 -16.41 8.64
C ARG A 12 -0.37 -16.29 10.02
N PHE A 13 0.19 -15.45 10.89
CA PHE A 13 -0.39 -15.18 12.20
C PHE A 13 -1.76 -14.49 12.08
N LEU A 14 -1.88 -13.48 11.21
CA LEU A 14 -3.16 -12.80 10.94
C LEU A 14 -4.23 -13.78 10.42
N GLU A 15 -3.87 -14.64 9.48
CA GLU A 15 -4.78 -15.65 8.91
C GLU A 15 -5.21 -16.69 9.95
N ARG A 16 -4.23 -17.34 10.59
CA ARG A 16 -4.47 -18.55 11.39
C ARG A 16 -4.90 -18.27 12.82
N VAL A 17 -4.45 -17.15 13.40
CA VAL A 17 -4.67 -16.83 14.81
C VAL A 17 -5.70 -15.71 14.97
N CYS A 18 -5.60 -14.65 14.17
CA CYS A 18 -6.56 -13.54 14.24
C CYS A 18 -7.82 -13.75 13.39
N GLY A 19 -7.87 -14.82 12.58
CA GLY A 19 -8.99 -15.12 11.69
C GLY A 19 -9.20 -14.06 10.61
N LYS A 20 -8.13 -13.34 10.22
CA LYS A 20 -8.19 -12.30 9.17
C LYS A 20 -7.93 -12.93 7.82
N ASP A 21 -8.88 -12.77 6.90
CA ASP A 21 -8.68 -13.18 5.51
C ASP A 21 -7.90 -12.11 4.74
N VAL A 22 -6.59 -12.32 4.64
CA VAL A 22 -5.66 -11.36 4.03
C VAL A 22 -5.87 -11.25 2.52
N GLU A 23 -6.18 -12.36 1.83
CA GLU A 23 -6.36 -12.35 0.37
C GLU A 23 -7.72 -11.76 -0.05
N THR A 24 -8.78 -12.00 0.73
CA THR A 24 -10.05 -11.27 0.52
C THR A 24 -9.84 -9.78 0.75
N THR A 25 -9.09 -9.38 1.79
CA THR A 25 -8.78 -7.97 2.05
C THR A 25 -7.99 -7.34 0.89
N ARG A 26 -7.00 -8.05 0.34
CA ARG A 26 -6.23 -7.61 -0.84
C ARG A 26 -7.12 -7.41 -2.06
N THR A 27 -8.03 -8.35 -2.31
CA THR A 27 -8.97 -8.31 -3.44
C THR A 27 -9.91 -7.11 -3.31
N ASN A 28 -10.45 -6.88 -2.12
CA ASN A 28 -11.33 -5.74 -1.86
C ASN A 28 -10.60 -4.40 -2.06
N LEU A 29 -9.36 -4.27 -1.57
CA LEU A 29 -8.54 -3.07 -1.79
C LEU A 29 -8.28 -2.82 -3.28
N ALA A 30 -7.95 -3.87 -4.04
CA ALA A 30 -7.74 -3.74 -5.47
C ALA A 30 -9.01 -3.28 -6.20
N ALA A 31 -10.16 -3.86 -5.86
CA ALA A 31 -11.46 -3.47 -6.42
C ALA A 31 -11.79 -2.00 -6.09
N SER A 32 -11.57 -1.57 -4.85
CA SER A 32 -11.80 -0.17 -4.44
C SER A 32 -10.91 0.84 -5.16
N LEU A 33 -9.73 0.43 -5.64
CA LEU A 33 -8.79 1.31 -6.34
C LEU A 33 -8.89 1.22 -7.88
N SER A 34 -9.70 0.31 -8.43
CA SER A 34 -9.77 0.04 -9.88
C SER A 34 -10.08 1.29 -10.71
N SER A 35 -11.09 2.07 -10.31
CA SER A 35 -11.50 3.26 -11.05
C SER A 35 -10.41 4.33 -11.08
N ALA A 36 -9.69 4.53 -9.98
CA ALA A 36 -8.56 5.46 -9.92
C ALA A 36 -7.39 4.97 -10.76
N ALA A 37 -7.13 3.66 -10.78
CA ALA A 37 -6.10 3.06 -11.62
C ALA A 37 -6.42 3.20 -13.12
N GLU A 38 -7.67 2.99 -13.53
CA GLU A 38 -8.13 3.18 -14.91
C GLU A 38 -7.99 4.63 -15.38
N ALA A 39 -8.37 5.59 -14.54
CA ALA A 39 -8.18 7.01 -14.81
C ALA A 39 -6.69 7.37 -14.94
N ALA A 40 -5.85 6.89 -14.01
CA ALA A 40 -4.41 7.11 -14.06
C ALA A 40 -3.77 6.52 -15.33
N ALA A 41 -4.19 5.31 -15.74
CA ALA A 41 -3.72 4.67 -16.96
C ALA A 41 -4.10 5.48 -18.21
N THR A 42 -5.33 5.99 -18.27
CA THR A 42 -5.81 6.86 -19.37
C THR A 42 -4.99 8.15 -19.47
N LEU A 43 -4.54 8.68 -18.32
CA LEU A 43 -3.70 9.88 -18.24
C LEU A 43 -2.19 9.60 -18.39
N GLY A 44 -1.80 8.34 -18.58
CA GLY A 44 -0.38 7.94 -18.65
C GLY A 44 0.38 8.13 -17.34
N MET A 45 -0.32 8.21 -16.21
CA MET A 45 0.29 8.39 -14.89
C MET A 45 0.74 7.05 -14.32
N ARG A 46 2.03 6.94 -13.99
CA ARG A 46 2.59 5.77 -13.31
C ARG A 46 2.51 5.85 -11.79
N ARG A 47 2.40 7.05 -11.23
CA ARG A 47 2.36 7.29 -9.79
C ARG A 47 1.25 8.27 -9.44
N PHE A 48 0.39 7.88 -8.51
CA PHE A 48 -0.73 8.71 -8.05
C PHE A 48 -1.10 8.40 -6.60
N THR A 49 -1.86 9.29 -5.98
CA THR A 49 -2.36 9.14 -4.61
C THR A 49 -3.88 9.20 -4.63
N VAL A 50 -4.53 8.22 -4.02
CA VAL A 50 -5.98 8.24 -3.78
C VAL A 50 -6.21 8.65 -2.33
N LEU A 51 -7.05 9.65 -2.12
CA LEU A 51 -7.48 10.10 -0.79
C LEU A 51 -8.86 9.51 -0.50
N ALA A 52 -8.96 8.65 0.52
CA ALA A 52 -10.21 8.03 0.93
C ALA A 52 -10.16 7.69 2.42
N ASP A 53 -11.26 7.90 3.14
CA ASP A 53 -11.43 7.52 4.56
C ASP A 53 -10.33 8.06 5.50
N GLY A 54 -9.83 9.27 5.23
CA GLY A 54 -8.74 9.86 6.00
C GLY A 54 -7.41 9.13 5.81
N MET A 55 -7.24 8.42 4.70
CA MET A 55 -6.01 7.72 4.31
C MET A 55 -5.55 8.12 2.91
N LYS A 56 -4.24 8.09 2.70
CA LYS A 56 -3.56 8.24 1.42
C LYS A 56 -3.08 6.89 0.94
N TYR A 57 -3.62 6.44 -0.18
CA TYR A 57 -3.22 5.22 -0.87
C TYR A 57 -2.27 5.61 -1.99
N ILE A 58 -0.98 5.27 -1.85
CA ILE A 58 0.05 5.62 -2.82
C ILE A 58 0.23 4.44 -3.77
N VAL A 59 -0.04 4.66 -5.05
CA VAL A 59 0.11 3.66 -6.11
C VAL A 59 1.28 4.07 -7.00
N ALA A 60 2.13 3.10 -7.33
CA ALA A 60 3.24 3.25 -8.26
C ALA A 60 3.29 2.02 -9.18
N ASP A 61 3.36 2.24 -10.49
CA ASP A 61 3.46 1.21 -11.53
C ASP A 61 2.38 0.12 -11.40
N GLY A 62 1.15 0.54 -11.09
CA GLY A 62 0.00 -0.36 -10.92
C GLY A 62 -0.03 -1.11 -9.57
N VAL A 63 0.88 -0.80 -8.65
CA VAL A 63 1.00 -1.46 -7.34
C VAL A 63 0.71 -0.47 -6.22
N LEU A 64 -0.18 -0.83 -5.28
CA LEU A 64 -0.33 -0.11 -4.02
C LEU A 64 0.92 -0.32 -3.16
N VAL A 65 1.76 0.71 -3.03
CA VAL A 65 3.06 0.60 -2.34
C VAL A 65 2.97 0.94 -0.86
N THR A 66 2.06 1.84 -0.47
CA THR A 66 1.86 2.18 0.95
C THR A 66 0.51 2.86 1.17
N VAL A 67 0.04 2.79 2.41
CA VAL A 67 -1.15 3.49 2.90
C VAL A 67 -0.75 4.25 4.15
N VAL A 68 -0.99 5.56 4.18
CA VAL A 68 -0.65 6.43 5.32
C VAL A 68 -1.84 7.30 5.72
N PRO A 69 -1.95 7.73 6.98
CA PRO A 69 -3.00 8.66 7.38
C PRO A 69 -2.97 9.98 6.59
N ASP A 70 -4.14 10.53 6.28
CA ASP A 70 -4.33 11.86 5.73
C ASP A 70 -4.40 12.89 6.85
N GLY A 71 -3.22 13.25 7.38
CA GLY A 71 -3.05 14.26 8.43
C GLY A 71 -1.66 14.91 8.36
N PRO A 72 -1.36 15.88 9.25
CA PRO A 72 -0.03 16.50 9.31
C PRO A 72 1.00 15.40 9.60
N ALA A 73 1.74 15.03 8.56
CA ALA A 73 2.74 13.99 8.63
C ALA A 73 3.91 14.50 9.47
N GLU A 74 3.98 14.11 10.74
CA GLU A 74 5.19 14.36 11.54
C GLU A 74 6.41 13.66 10.92
N ARG A 75 6.20 12.67 10.03
CA ARG A 75 7.23 12.11 9.15
C ARG A 75 6.63 11.72 7.80
N ALA A 76 6.78 12.56 6.79
CA ALA A 76 6.54 12.16 5.41
C ALA A 76 7.37 10.89 5.10
N PRO A 77 6.85 9.95 4.29
CA PRO A 77 7.66 8.84 3.79
C PRO A 77 8.89 9.43 3.13
N ARG A 78 10.08 9.06 3.60
CA ARG A 78 11.34 9.38 2.92
C ARG A 78 11.14 8.92 1.47
N PRO A 79 11.30 9.78 0.45
CA PRO A 79 11.21 9.32 -0.93
C PRO A 79 12.14 8.12 -1.04
N LEU A 80 11.59 6.98 -1.47
CA LEU A 80 12.38 5.84 -1.88
C LEU A 80 13.33 6.41 -2.92
N ARG A 81 14.59 6.61 -2.52
CA ARG A 81 15.62 7.13 -3.40
C ARG A 81 15.53 6.29 -4.67
N GLU A 82 15.26 6.95 -5.79
CA GLU A 82 15.56 6.39 -7.09
C GLU A 82 16.99 5.86 -6.97
N ARG A 83 17.14 4.54 -7.11
CA ARG A 83 18.46 3.96 -7.34
C ARG A 83 18.84 4.41 -8.74
N ASP A 84 19.29 5.66 -8.86
CA ASP A 84 20.19 6.04 -9.92
C ASP A 84 21.59 5.58 -9.50
N GLU A 85 21.87 4.39 -10.04
CA GLU A 85 23.12 3.75 -10.50
C GLU A 85 24.42 4.60 -10.53
N PRO A 86 25.59 3.92 -10.49
CA PRO A 86 26.07 3.08 -11.59
C PRO A 86 26.19 1.57 -11.28
#